data_AF-A0AAU5CR12-F1
#
_entry.id   AF-A0AAU5CR12-F1
#
_cell.length_a   1.000
_cell.length_b   1.000
_cell.length_c   1.000
_cell.angle_alpha   90.00
_cell.angle_beta   90.00
_cell.angle_gamma   90.00
#
_symmetry.space_group_name_H-M   'P 1'
#
loop_
_entity.id
_entity.type
_entity.pdbx_description
1 polymer ?
#
loop_
_entity_poly.entity_id
_entity_poly.type
_entity_poly.pdbx_seq_one_letter_code
_entity_poly.pdbx_strand_id
1 'polypeptide(L)'
;MRPQHRTGRGAAAAVAALTGAVLLAGCGTGGELKSAGRPPAAIGPARLWPELPPASAAPYDYGEGETAHIPGITVPGGDVRRLDPVAVVQAGLNARPDRSSGTDALPAAAVRRINACRTAPDSCPVLKPYYRDLTGDGRDEMILGIQLAARQLSVRVYMPEPSGLTRIMSTSDAVISVELAGRALIMRAPSAITGYEYRTAWSWDDRQRAMLPTQEEILRMAGRADPDRRRTPSARPSPLPTSGATLSPGTAAPTSAPSPAVTAERR
;
A
#
# COMPACT_ATOMS: atom_id res chain seq x y z
N MET A 1 -34.90 72.42 47.84
CA MET A 1 -33.84 73.12 47.09
C MET A 1 -32.64 72.18 46.95
N ARG A 2 -32.09 72.07 45.73
CA ARG A 2 -30.89 71.27 45.35
C ARG A 2 -29.61 71.83 46.03
N PRO A 3 -28.52 71.06 46.23
CA PRO A 3 -27.63 70.53 45.17
C PRO A 3 -27.14 69.07 45.42
N GLN A 4 -26.98 68.17 44.44
CA GLN A 4 -25.95 68.00 43.39
C GLN A 4 -24.48 68.06 43.85
N HIS A 5 -23.76 66.92 43.80
CA HIS A 5 -22.41 66.70 43.23
C HIS A 5 -22.12 65.18 43.25
N ARG A 6 -22.13 64.46 42.12
CA ARG A 6 -21.06 64.18 41.13
C ARG A 6 -19.95 63.20 41.60
N THR A 7 -19.83 62.15 40.78
CA THR A 7 -18.61 61.45 40.30
C THR A 7 -17.85 60.46 41.20
N GLY A 8 -17.93 59.18 40.82
CA GLY A 8 -16.80 58.50 40.17
C GLY A 8 -15.89 57.63 41.05
N ARG A 9 -15.95 56.31 40.83
CA ARG A 9 -14.88 55.28 40.89
C ARG A 9 -15.60 53.94 40.66
N GLY A 10 -15.33 53.13 39.65
CA GLY A 10 -14.08 52.93 38.93
C GLY A 10 -13.74 51.45 39.05
N ALA A 11 -14.10 50.70 38.02
CA ALA A 11 -13.44 49.51 37.50
C ALA A 11 -12.61 48.65 38.48
N ALA A 12 -13.16 47.50 38.91
CA ALA A 12 -12.35 46.46 39.54
C ALA A 12 -12.84 45.02 39.26
N ALA A 13 -13.65 44.78 38.22
CA ALA A 13 -14.23 43.44 38.01
C ALA A 13 -14.34 43.01 36.53
N ALA A 14 -13.38 43.37 35.68
CA ALA A 14 -13.41 42.97 34.27
C ALA A 14 -12.03 42.61 33.67
N VAL A 15 -11.08 42.15 34.49
CA VAL A 15 -9.74 41.74 34.00
C VAL A 15 -9.47 40.24 34.17
N ALA A 16 -10.30 39.49 34.92
CA ALA A 16 -10.03 38.08 35.22
C ALA A 16 -10.71 37.06 34.27
N ALA A 17 -11.45 37.50 33.24
CA ALA A 17 -12.20 36.60 32.34
C ALA A 17 -11.65 36.53 30.90
N LEU A 18 -10.56 37.24 30.57
CA LEU A 18 -9.98 37.25 29.22
C LEU A 18 -8.67 36.48 29.08
N THR A 19 -8.12 35.93 30.17
CA THR A 19 -6.81 35.26 30.20
C THR A 19 -6.86 33.74 30.03
N GLY A 20 -8.04 33.13 29.87
CA GLY A 20 -8.20 31.66 29.76
C GLY A 20 -8.30 31.09 28.34
N ALA A 21 -8.40 31.92 27.30
CA ALA A 21 -8.75 31.46 25.94
C ALA A 21 -7.56 31.32 24.96
N VAL A 22 -6.31 31.37 25.42
CA VAL A 22 -5.14 31.50 24.52
C VAL A 22 -4.26 30.22 24.41
N LEU A 23 -4.65 29.08 24.98
CA LEU A 23 -3.73 27.93 25.12
C LEU A 23 -4.01 26.65 24.31
N LEU A 24 -4.77 26.68 23.20
CA LEU A 24 -4.90 25.47 22.34
C LEU A 24 -4.82 25.73 20.82
N ALA A 25 -4.14 26.78 20.38
CA ALA A 25 -3.71 26.92 18.98
C ALA A 25 -2.27 26.41 18.80
N GLY A 26 -2.05 25.12 19.10
CA GLY A 26 -0.81 24.40 18.80
C GLY A 26 -0.85 23.73 17.43
N CYS A 27 -1.39 24.38 16.40
CA CYS A 27 -1.09 23.99 15.03
C CYS A 27 0.38 24.34 14.81
N GLY A 28 1.25 23.33 14.84
CA GLY A 28 2.64 23.51 14.46
C GLY A 28 2.70 24.29 13.16
N THR A 29 3.45 25.38 13.14
CA THR A 29 3.83 26.05 11.91
C THR A 29 4.54 25.01 11.06
N GLY A 30 3.78 24.35 10.19
CA GLY A 30 4.33 23.42 9.22
C GLY A 30 5.43 24.17 8.51
N GLY A 31 6.68 23.72 8.68
CA GLY A 31 7.82 24.33 8.03
C GLY A 31 7.48 24.50 6.55
N GLU A 32 7.67 25.70 6.02
CA GLU A 32 7.34 26.00 4.64
C GLU A 32 7.97 24.94 3.73
N LEU A 33 7.18 24.41 2.79
CA LEU A 33 7.68 23.49 1.78
C LEU A 33 8.77 24.22 0.99
N LYS A 34 10.03 23.92 1.31
CA LYS A 34 11.14 24.43 0.53
C LYS A 34 11.18 23.67 -0.78
N SER A 35 11.08 24.42 -1.87
CA SER A 35 11.32 23.88 -3.21
C SER A 35 12.71 23.22 -3.24
N ALA A 36 12.78 22.00 -3.75
CA ALA A 36 14.04 21.30 -4.02
C ALA A 36 14.76 21.84 -5.29
N GLY A 37 14.27 22.95 -5.85
CA GLY A 37 14.71 23.49 -7.12
C GLY A 37 13.90 22.93 -8.31
N ARG A 38 14.23 23.41 -9.51
CA ARG A 38 13.63 22.90 -10.75
C ARG A 38 14.13 21.46 -10.98
N PRO A 39 13.24 20.46 -11.10
CA PRO A 39 13.68 19.12 -11.46
C PRO A 39 14.32 19.14 -12.86
N PRO A 40 15.31 18.27 -13.13
CA PRO A 40 15.84 18.13 -14.48
C PRO A 40 14.72 17.82 -15.47
N ALA A 41 14.83 18.31 -16.71
CA ALA A 41 13.89 17.96 -17.76
C ALA A 41 13.92 16.44 -17.97
N ALA A 42 12.73 15.81 -18.02
CA ALA A 42 12.62 14.39 -18.28
C ALA A 42 13.15 14.12 -19.70
N ILE A 43 14.21 13.32 -19.82
CA ILE A 43 14.66 12.78 -21.09
C ILE A 43 13.79 11.55 -21.37
N GLY A 44 12.99 11.61 -22.44
CA GLY A 44 12.17 10.48 -22.87
C GLY A 44 13.01 9.28 -23.29
N PRO A 45 12.40 8.08 -23.39
CA PRO A 45 13.14 6.90 -23.82
C PRO A 45 13.67 7.09 -25.25
N ALA A 46 14.94 6.74 -25.46
CA ALA A 46 15.48 6.63 -26.81
C ALA A 46 14.88 5.39 -27.49
N ARG A 47 14.27 5.57 -28.67
CA ARG A 47 13.79 4.44 -29.47
C ARG A 47 14.98 3.78 -30.16
N LEU A 48 15.33 2.58 -29.69
CA LEU A 48 16.26 1.71 -30.38
C LEU A 48 15.45 0.86 -31.40
N TRP A 49 15.99 0.66 -32.60
CA TRP A 49 15.37 -0.15 -33.68
C TRP A 49 13.92 0.26 -34.05
N PRO A 50 13.70 1.46 -34.61
CA PRO A 50 12.37 1.98 -34.91
C PRO A 50 11.57 1.16 -35.94
N GLU A 51 12.25 0.36 -36.75
CA GLU A 51 11.65 -0.47 -37.81
C GLU A 51 11.19 -1.86 -37.32
N LEU A 52 11.29 -2.15 -36.02
CA LEU A 52 10.77 -3.41 -35.49
C LEU A 52 9.24 -3.50 -35.70
N PRO A 53 8.74 -4.62 -36.27
CA PRO A 53 7.31 -4.80 -36.42
C PRO A 53 6.63 -4.90 -35.03
N PRO A 54 5.36 -4.51 -34.91
CA PRO A 54 4.62 -4.67 -33.66
C PRO A 54 4.60 -6.13 -33.19
N ALA A 55 4.68 -6.33 -31.88
CA ALA A 55 4.49 -7.65 -31.29
C ALA A 55 3.08 -8.17 -31.60
N SER A 56 2.98 -9.43 -32.00
CA SER A 56 1.71 -10.06 -32.42
C SER A 56 1.07 -10.92 -31.35
N ALA A 57 1.87 -11.59 -30.51
CA ALA A 57 1.41 -12.43 -29.40
C ALA A 57 2.51 -12.64 -28.36
N ALA A 58 2.12 -12.97 -27.13
CA ALA A 58 3.05 -13.44 -26.11
C ALA A 58 3.53 -14.86 -26.44
N PRO A 59 4.82 -15.18 -26.18
CA PRO A 59 5.35 -16.51 -26.47
C PRO A 59 4.86 -17.61 -25.51
N TYR A 60 4.38 -17.23 -24.31
CA TYR A 60 3.88 -18.14 -23.28
C TYR A 60 2.68 -17.53 -22.57
N ASP A 61 1.75 -18.38 -22.11
CA ASP A 61 0.68 -18.00 -21.18
C ASP A 61 1.15 -18.30 -19.75
N TYR A 62 1.39 -17.27 -18.96
CA TYR A 62 1.81 -17.40 -17.56
C TYR A 62 0.67 -17.85 -16.63
N GLY A 63 -0.55 -18.02 -17.15
CA GLY A 63 -1.74 -18.35 -16.35
C GLY A 63 -2.29 -17.16 -15.57
N GLU A 64 -1.67 -16.00 -15.74
CA GLU A 64 -2.06 -14.74 -15.10
C GLU A 64 -3.42 -14.32 -15.67
N GLY A 65 -4.45 -14.44 -14.84
CA GLY A 65 -5.83 -14.16 -15.24
C GLY A 65 -6.71 -15.39 -15.43
N GLU A 66 -6.22 -16.60 -15.14
CA GLU A 66 -7.10 -17.77 -15.07
C GLU A 66 -8.11 -17.64 -13.93
N THR A 67 -9.38 -17.79 -14.30
CA THR A 67 -10.50 -17.82 -13.36
C THR A 67 -11.23 -19.13 -13.46
N ALA A 68 -11.90 -19.54 -12.38
CA ALA A 68 -12.70 -20.74 -12.38
C ALA A 68 -13.91 -20.59 -11.47
N HIS A 69 -15.09 -20.91 -12.00
CA HIS A 69 -16.30 -21.01 -11.20
C HIS A 69 -16.21 -22.21 -10.24
N ILE A 70 -16.61 -22.01 -8.98
CA ILE A 70 -16.50 -23.03 -7.94
C ILE A 70 -17.83 -23.80 -7.84
N PRO A 71 -17.84 -25.09 -8.22
CA PRO A 71 -19.07 -25.84 -8.31
C PRO A 71 -19.69 -26.09 -6.93
N GLY A 72 -21.03 -25.98 -6.85
CA GLY A 72 -21.79 -26.34 -5.65
C GLY A 72 -21.65 -25.38 -4.46
N ILE A 73 -21.00 -24.23 -4.65
CA ILE A 73 -20.93 -23.17 -3.63
C ILE A 73 -21.95 -22.08 -3.94
N THR A 74 -22.94 -21.94 -3.06
CA THR A 74 -23.81 -20.77 -3.02
C THR A 74 -23.22 -19.76 -2.04
N VAL A 75 -23.32 -18.46 -2.35
CA VAL A 75 -22.89 -17.38 -1.46
C VAL A 75 -24.12 -16.64 -0.91
N PRO A 76 -24.62 -16.98 0.29
CA PRO A 76 -25.85 -16.41 0.82
C PRO A 76 -25.73 -14.89 0.99
N GLY A 77 -26.59 -14.14 0.29
CA GLY A 77 -26.56 -12.68 0.31
C GLY A 77 -25.27 -12.07 -0.27
N GLY A 78 -24.48 -12.85 -1.02
CA GLY A 78 -23.18 -12.41 -1.53
C GLY A 78 -22.08 -12.30 -0.47
N ASP A 79 -22.31 -12.77 0.76
CA ASP A 79 -21.34 -12.67 1.86
C ASP A 79 -20.46 -13.93 1.98
N VAL A 80 -19.22 -13.82 1.50
CA VAL A 80 -18.21 -14.89 1.56
C VAL A 80 -17.77 -15.23 3.00
N ARG A 81 -18.02 -14.36 3.99
CA ARG A 81 -17.67 -14.62 5.39
C ARG A 81 -18.52 -15.73 6.01
N ARG A 82 -19.64 -16.06 5.37
CA ARG A 82 -20.56 -17.13 5.79
C ARG A 82 -20.19 -18.50 5.23
N LEU A 83 -19.18 -18.57 4.37
CA LEU A 83 -18.73 -19.81 3.76
C LEU A 83 -17.76 -20.57 4.67
N ASP A 84 -17.83 -21.90 4.63
CA ASP A 84 -16.78 -22.76 5.18
C ASP A 84 -15.56 -22.74 4.24
N PRO A 85 -14.40 -22.21 4.67
CA PRO A 85 -13.21 -22.13 3.83
C PRO A 85 -12.71 -23.51 3.37
N VAL A 86 -12.89 -24.56 4.19
CA VAL A 86 -12.49 -25.92 3.82
C VAL A 86 -13.41 -26.45 2.71
N ALA A 87 -14.72 -26.24 2.84
CA ALA A 87 -15.68 -26.64 1.81
C ALA A 87 -15.42 -25.93 0.47
N VAL A 88 -15.06 -24.65 0.50
CA VAL A 88 -14.71 -23.88 -0.70
C VAL A 88 -13.47 -24.44 -1.38
N VAL A 89 -12.41 -24.74 -0.61
CA VAL A 89 -11.18 -25.33 -1.16
C VAL A 89 -11.47 -26.71 -1.74
N GLN A 90 -12.24 -27.56 -1.06
CA GLN A 90 -12.63 -28.89 -1.52
C GLN A 90 -13.44 -28.82 -2.82
N ALA A 91 -14.44 -27.93 -2.91
CA ALA A 91 -15.20 -27.70 -4.13
C ALA A 91 -14.29 -27.22 -5.27
N GLY A 92 -13.36 -26.32 -4.96
CA GLY A 92 -12.39 -25.77 -5.91
C GLY A 92 -11.37 -26.77 -6.47
N LEU A 93 -11.25 -27.98 -5.90
CA LEU A 93 -10.46 -29.07 -6.49
C LEU A 93 -11.06 -29.59 -7.80
N ASN A 94 -12.37 -29.43 -7.97
CA ASN A 94 -13.10 -29.84 -9.17
C ASN A 94 -13.35 -28.68 -10.14
N ALA A 95 -13.03 -27.45 -9.73
CA ALA A 95 -13.14 -26.27 -10.58
C ALA A 95 -12.09 -26.32 -11.70
N ARG A 96 -12.52 -26.11 -12.94
CA ARG A 96 -11.66 -26.05 -14.11
C ARG A 96 -11.67 -24.62 -14.65
N PRO A 97 -10.49 -24.00 -14.86
CA PRO A 97 -10.43 -22.74 -15.58
C PRO A 97 -10.68 -22.97 -17.06
N ASP A 98 -11.16 -21.94 -17.76
CA ASP A 98 -11.42 -21.98 -19.21
C ASP A 98 -10.13 -22.12 -20.03
N ARG A 99 -9.01 -21.72 -19.45
CA ARG A 99 -7.64 -21.87 -19.96
C ARG A 99 -6.79 -22.52 -18.89
N SER A 100 -5.85 -23.39 -19.26
CA SER A 100 -5.00 -24.09 -18.29
C SER A 100 -3.52 -23.95 -18.63
N SER A 101 -2.85 -23.15 -17.82
CA SER A 101 -1.39 -22.97 -17.71
C SER A 101 -0.75 -23.97 -16.74
N GLY A 102 -1.57 -24.73 -16.01
CA GLY A 102 -1.14 -25.67 -14.97
C GLY A 102 -0.88 -25.03 -13.60
N THR A 103 -0.93 -23.70 -13.48
CA THR A 103 -0.72 -22.96 -12.23
C THR A 103 -1.80 -23.22 -11.17
N ASP A 104 -2.98 -23.68 -11.61
CA ASP A 104 -4.15 -23.88 -10.77
C ASP A 104 -4.20 -25.25 -10.04
N ALA A 105 -3.39 -26.21 -10.52
CA ALA A 105 -3.39 -27.58 -10.03
C ALA A 105 -2.58 -27.73 -8.73
N LEU A 106 -3.20 -28.32 -7.71
CA LEU A 106 -2.49 -28.64 -6.46
C LEU A 106 -1.81 -30.01 -6.54
N PRO A 107 -0.64 -30.19 -5.89
CA PRO A 107 0.01 -31.50 -5.79
C PRO A 107 -0.91 -32.53 -5.13
N ALA A 108 -0.88 -33.79 -5.62
CA ALA A 108 -1.75 -34.85 -5.12
C ALA A 108 -1.67 -35.07 -3.59
N ALA A 109 -0.49 -34.86 -2.99
CA ALA A 109 -0.32 -34.92 -1.54
C ALA A 109 -1.10 -33.82 -0.81
N ALA A 110 -1.15 -32.60 -1.34
CA ALA A 110 -1.95 -31.51 -0.78
C ALA A 110 -3.45 -31.80 -0.90
N VAL A 111 -3.89 -32.31 -2.06
CA VAL A 111 -5.28 -32.74 -2.30
C VAL A 111 -5.75 -33.76 -1.26
N ARG A 112 -4.93 -34.78 -0.95
CA ARG A 112 -5.27 -35.77 0.09
C ARG A 112 -5.45 -35.13 1.47
N ARG A 113 -4.57 -34.21 1.86
CA ARG A 113 -4.69 -33.51 3.15
C ARG A 113 -5.93 -32.62 3.22
N ILE A 114 -6.25 -31.91 2.13
CA ILE A 114 -7.47 -31.09 2.01
C ILE A 114 -8.72 -31.95 2.20
N ASN A 115 -8.80 -33.11 1.55
CA ASN A 115 -9.94 -34.01 1.67
C ASN A 115 -10.08 -34.60 3.09
N ALA A 116 -8.98 -34.72 3.83
CA ALA A 116 -8.97 -35.20 5.20
C ALA A 116 -9.29 -34.13 6.26
N CYS A 117 -9.44 -32.85 5.91
CA CYS A 117 -9.60 -31.76 6.88
C CYS A 117 -10.74 -31.97 7.91
N ARG A 118 -11.83 -32.66 7.52
CA ARG A 118 -12.94 -32.95 8.45
C ARG A 118 -12.60 -34.02 9.49
N THR A 119 -11.79 -35.01 9.10
CA THR A 119 -11.42 -36.14 9.97
C THR A 119 -10.09 -35.94 10.69
N ALA A 120 -9.26 -35.02 10.19
CA ALA A 120 -7.96 -34.66 10.75
C ALA A 120 -7.77 -33.12 10.73
N PRO A 121 -8.55 -32.37 11.54
CA PRO A 121 -8.54 -30.89 11.52
C PRO A 121 -7.17 -30.29 11.84
N ASP A 122 -6.42 -30.90 12.76
CA ASP A 122 -5.07 -30.44 13.15
C ASP A 122 -4.04 -30.57 12.02
N SER A 123 -4.33 -31.38 11.00
CA SER A 123 -3.49 -31.58 9.82
C SER A 123 -4.02 -30.88 8.57
N CYS A 124 -5.10 -30.10 8.71
CA CYS A 124 -5.71 -29.39 7.58
C CYS A 124 -4.77 -28.28 7.09
N PRO A 125 -4.36 -28.28 5.80
CA PRO A 125 -3.41 -27.30 5.28
C PRO A 125 -4.07 -25.95 4.96
N VAL A 126 -5.39 -25.83 5.11
CA VAL A 126 -6.15 -24.62 4.81
C VAL A 126 -5.96 -23.62 5.95
N LEU A 127 -5.41 -22.46 5.63
CA LEU A 127 -5.21 -21.37 6.57
C LEU A 127 -6.51 -20.60 6.82
N LYS A 128 -6.52 -19.85 7.93
CA LYS A 128 -7.59 -18.88 8.22
C LYS A 128 -7.72 -17.89 7.03
N PRO A 129 -8.94 -17.67 6.50
CA PRO A 129 -9.15 -16.72 5.43
C PRO A 129 -9.10 -15.27 5.93
N TYR A 130 -8.79 -14.36 5.01
CA TYR A 130 -8.93 -12.92 5.16
C TYR A 130 -9.99 -12.42 4.18
N TYR A 131 -10.68 -11.34 4.55
CA TYR A 131 -11.79 -10.80 3.77
C TYR A 131 -11.56 -9.32 3.49
N ARG A 132 -11.65 -8.92 2.24
CA ARG A 132 -11.42 -7.54 1.80
C ARG A 132 -12.11 -7.29 0.47
N ASP A 133 -12.72 -6.13 0.31
CA ASP A 133 -13.10 -5.59 -1.00
C ASP A 133 -11.84 -5.23 -1.81
N LEU A 134 -11.45 -6.15 -2.70
CA LEU A 134 -10.33 -6.03 -3.63
C LEU A 134 -10.81 -5.52 -5.00
N THR A 135 -12.06 -5.80 -5.38
CA THR A 135 -12.62 -5.36 -6.67
C THR A 135 -13.11 -3.92 -6.66
N GLY A 136 -13.47 -3.40 -5.48
CA GLY A 136 -14.05 -2.08 -5.28
C GLY A 136 -15.57 -2.02 -5.46
N ASP A 137 -16.26 -3.17 -5.44
CA ASP A 137 -17.71 -3.27 -5.63
C ASP A 137 -18.52 -3.21 -4.32
N GLY A 138 -17.83 -3.03 -3.19
CA GLY A 138 -18.42 -2.96 -1.85
C GLY A 138 -18.70 -4.34 -1.22
N ARG A 139 -18.33 -5.43 -1.87
CA ARG A 139 -18.40 -6.79 -1.33
C ARG A 139 -16.99 -7.29 -1.06
N ASP A 140 -16.83 -8.07 0.00
CA ASP A 140 -15.54 -8.65 0.29
C ASP A 140 -15.28 -9.87 -0.61
N GLU A 141 -14.05 -9.96 -1.11
CA GLU A 141 -13.45 -11.20 -1.58
C GLU A 141 -12.87 -12.00 -0.41
N MET A 142 -12.79 -13.32 -0.58
CA MET A 142 -12.12 -14.22 0.36
C MET A 142 -10.71 -14.55 -0.15
N ILE A 143 -9.71 -14.20 0.64
CA ILE A 143 -8.30 -14.51 0.44
C ILE A 143 -7.96 -15.72 1.31
N LEU A 144 -7.41 -16.76 0.71
CA LEU A 144 -7.15 -18.03 1.40
C LEU A 144 -5.77 -18.58 1.03
N GLY A 145 -5.06 -19.09 2.05
CA GLY A 145 -3.79 -19.79 1.88
C GLY A 145 -3.94 -21.30 2.08
N ILE A 146 -3.20 -22.10 1.30
CA ILE A 146 -3.09 -23.55 1.44
C ILE A 146 -1.62 -23.92 1.58
N GLN A 147 -1.23 -24.46 2.74
CA GLN A 147 0.13 -24.91 2.99
C GLN A 147 0.48 -26.12 2.11
N LEU A 148 1.55 -25.99 1.33
CA LEU A 148 2.11 -27.03 0.48
C LEU A 148 3.39 -27.62 1.10
N ALA A 149 4.02 -28.56 0.41
CA ALA A 149 5.31 -29.09 0.82
C ALA A 149 6.42 -28.03 0.65
N ALA A 150 7.61 -28.29 1.21
CA ALA A 150 8.79 -27.44 1.03
C ALA A 150 8.58 -25.95 1.36
N ARG A 151 7.72 -25.64 2.34
CA ARG A 151 7.35 -24.27 2.75
C ARG A 151 6.71 -23.42 1.65
N GLN A 152 6.15 -24.06 0.62
CA GLN A 152 5.35 -23.36 -0.37
C GLN A 152 3.93 -23.08 0.16
N LEU A 153 3.32 -22.02 -0.34
CA LEU A 153 1.96 -21.60 -0.04
C LEU A 153 1.22 -21.36 -1.35
N SER A 154 0.08 -22.01 -1.55
CA SER A 154 -0.86 -21.59 -2.59
C SER A 154 -1.77 -20.50 -2.04
N VAL A 155 -1.80 -19.35 -2.69
CA VAL A 155 -2.67 -18.22 -2.36
C VAL A 155 -3.79 -18.16 -3.40
N ARG A 156 -5.03 -18.12 -2.93
CA ARG A 156 -6.23 -18.09 -3.75
C ARG A 156 -7.13 -16.94 -3.33
N VAL A 157 -7.79 -16.33 -4.30
CA VAL A 157 -8.79 -15.28 -4.06
C VAL A 157 -10.10 -15.68 -4.72
N TYR A 158 -11.19 -15.58 -3.95
CA TYR A 158 -12.53 -15.95 -4.38
C TYR A 158 -13.48 -14.76 -4.28
N MET A 159 -14.16 -14.46 -5.38
CA MET A 159 -15.10 -13.37 -5.54
C MET A 159 -16.54 -13.91 -5.54
N PRO A 160 -17.45 -13.29 -4.76
CA PRO A 160 -18.86 -13.63 -4.82
C PRO A 160 -19.51 -13.09 -6.11
N GLU A 161 -20.23 -13.97 -6.81
CA GLU A 161 -21.03 -13.61 -7.98
C GLU A 161 -22.49 -14.03 -7.77
N PRO A 162 -23.46 -13.46 -8.51
CA PRO A 162 -24.85 -13.87 -8.40
C PRO A 162 -25.06 -15.38 -8.63
N SER A 163 -24.24 -15.99 -9.48
CA SER A 163 -24.27 -17.43 -9.81
C SER A 163 -23.52 -18.32 -8.81
N GLY A 164 -22.82 -17.76 -7.82
CA GLY A 164 -22.04 -18.53 -6.85
C GLY A 164 -20.72 -17.88 -6.51
N LEU A 165 -19.63 -18.65 -6.56
CA LEU A 165 -18.30 -18.20 -6.18
C LEU A 165 -17.33 -18.44 -7.34
N THR A 166 -16.50 -17.46 -7.66
CA THR A 166 -15.49 -17.56 -8.72
C THR A 166 -14.11 -17.34 -8.13
N ARG A 167 -13.17 -18.25 -8.40
CA ARG A 167 -11.75 -18.01 -8.11
C ARG A 167 -11.20 -17.03 -9.13
N ILE A 168 -10.70 -15.90 -8.66
CA ILE A 168 -10.18 -14.80 -9.50
C ILE A 168 -8.67 -14.63 -9.38
N MET A 169 -8.02 -15.39 -8.48
CA MET A 169 -6.57 -15.48 -8.35
C MET A 169 -6.19 -16.89 -7.90
N SER A 170 -5.18 -17.48 -8.52
CA SER A 170 -4.56 -18.74 -8.09
C SER A 170 -3.07 -18.67 -8.36
N THR A 171 -2.26 -18.69 -7.31
CA THR A 171 -0.80 -18.71 -7.44
C THR A 171 -0.19 -19.53 -6.31
N SER A 172 1.05 -19.98 -6.49
CA SER A 172 1.80 -20.71 -5.47
C SER A 172 3.27 -20.33 -5.51
N ASP A 173 3.85 -20.06 -4.34
CA ASP A 173 5.27 -19.70 -4.23
C ASP A 173 5.85 -20.10 -2.85
N ALA A 174 7.16 -19.98 -2.67
CA ALA A 174 7.85 -20.04 -1.38
C ALA A 174 7.65 -18.74 -0.59
N VAL A 175 6.38 -18.41 -0.32
CA VAL A 175 5.93 -17.13 0.23
C VAL A 175 6.62 -16.77 1.55
N ILE A 176 7.21 -15.58 1.60
CA ILE A 176 7.75 -14.91 2.79
C ILE A 176 6.62 -14.17 3.52
N SER A 177 5.83 -13.38 2.79
CA SER A 177 4.67 -12.68 3.34
C SER A 177 3.58 -12.46 2.27
N VAL A 178 2.35 -12.35 2.74
CA VAL A 178 1.20 -11.85 1.97
C VAL A 178 0.67 -10.62 2.71
N GLU A 179 0.60 -9.50 2.01
CA GLU A 179 0.26 -8.20 2.57
C GLU A 179 -0.88 -7.56 1.77
N LEU A 180 -1.65 -6.69 2.41
CA LEU A 180 -2.68 -5.90 1.75
C LEU A 180 -2.29 -4.42 1.76
N ALA A 181 -2.30 -3.79 0.60
CA ALA A 181 -2.09 -2.36 0.43
C ALA A 181 -3.24 -1.78 -0.40
N GLY A 182 -4.19 -1.14 0.28
CA GLY A 182 -5.44 -0.72 -0.36
C GLY A 182 -6.22 -1.94 -0.87
N ARG A 183 -6.36 -2.04 -2.19
CA ARG A 183 -7.02 -3.15 -2.91
C ARG A 183 -6.02 -4.14 -3.55
N ALA A 184 -4.73 -3.90 -3.39
CA ALA A 184 -3.70 -4.79 -3.92
C ALA A 184 -3.31 -5.85 -2.89
N LEU A 185 -3.12 -7.08 -3.36
CA LEU A 185 -2.52 -8.18 -2.61
C LEU A 185 -1.04 -8.28 -3.01
N ILE A 186 -0.15 -8.07 -2.05
CA ILE A 186 1.30 -8.08 -2.27
C ILE A 186 1.86 -9.39 -1.75
N MET A 187 2.50 -10.16 -2.63
CA MET A 187 3.19 -11.39 -2.28
C MET A 187 4.70 -11.17 -2.34
N ARG A 188 5.41 -11.57 -1.29
CA ARG A 188 6.87 -11.57 -1.23
C ARG A 188 7.38 -13.00 -1.26
N ALA A 189 8.37 -13.28 -2.08
CA ALA A 189 8.97 -14.60 -2.24
C ALA A 189 10.49 -14.46 -2.51
N PRO A 190 11.33 -15.44 -2.14
CA PRO A 190 12.73 -15.40 -2.53
C PRO A 190 12.86 -15.43 -4.05
N SER A 191 13.82 -14.69 -4.61
CA SER A 191 14.08 -14.75 -6.06
C SER A 191 15.11 -15.81 -6.41
N ALA A 192 15.22 -16.14 -7.70
CA ALA A 192 16.28 -16.99 -8.21
C ALA A 192 17.68 -16.33 -8.12
N ILE A 193 17.73 -15.00 -7.89
CA ILE A 193 18.97 -14.26 -7.72
C ILE A 193 19.33 -14.27 -6.24
N THR A 194 20.49 -14.83 -5.91
CA THR A 194 20.96 -14.92 -4.52
C THR A 194 21.00 -13.55 -3.85
N GLY A 195 20.35 -13.42 -2.70
CA GLY A 195 20.28 -12.16 -1.94
C GLY A 195 19.17 -11.21 -2.37
N TYR A 196 18.22 -11.66 -3.20
CA TYR A 196 17.08 -10.88 -3.66
C TYR A 196 15.75 -11.61 -3.39
N GLU A 197 14.67 -10.83 -3.41
CA GLU A 197 13.29 -11.28 -3.29
C GLU A 197 12.45 -10.69 -4.42
N TYR A 198 11.44 -11.43 -4.86
CA TYR A 198 10.33 -10.91 -5.64
C TYR A 198 9.32 -10.24 -4.71
N ARG A 199 8.79 -9.11 -5.15
CA ARG A 199 7.61 -8.46 -4.59
C ARG A 199 6.62 -8.22 -5.71
N THR A 200 5.56 -9.03 -5.73
CA THR A 200 4.54 -8.98 -6.78
C THR A 200 3.24 -8.44 -6.20
N ALA A 201 2.74 -7.34 -6.76
CA ALA A 201 1.44 -6.78 -6.43
C ALA A 201 0.38 -7.27 -7.42
N TRP A 202 -0.67 -7.88 -6.88
CA TRP A 202 -1.83 -8.37 -7.61
C TRP A 202 -2.99 -7.42 -7.40
N SER A 203 -3.64 -7.00 -8.49
CA SER A 203 -4.80 -6.12 -8.43
C SER A 203 -5.87 -6.54 -9.43
N TRP A 204 -7.11 -6.20 -9.10
CA TRP A 204 -8.27 -6.49 -9.93
C TRP A 204 -8.20 -5.79 -11.29
N ASP A 205 -8.45 -6.55 -12.36
CA ASP A 205 -8.67 -6.03 -13.70
C ASP A 205 -10.12 -6.32 -14.14
N ASP A 206 -10.90 -5.26 -14.35
CA ASP A 206 -12.31 -5.37 -14.72
C ASP A 206 -12.54 -6.04 -16.08
N ARG A 207 -11.57 -5.96 -17.01
CA ARG A 207 -11.72 -6.50 -18.36
C ARG A 207 -11.45 -8.00 -18.40
N GLN A 208 -10.41 -8.45 -17.71
CA GLN A 208 -10.07 -9.86 -17.56
C GLN A 208 -10.91 -10.56 -16.49
N ARG A 209 -11.59 -9.79 -15.62
CA ARG A 209 -12.35 -10.30 -14.48
C ARG A 209 -11.50 -11.17 -13.55
N ALA A 210 -10.24 -10.79 -13.37
CA ALA A 210 -9.26 -11.52 -12.57
C ALA A 210 -8.32 -10.58 -11.81
N MET A 211 -7.65 -11.09 -10.77
CA MET A 211 -6.50 -10.42 -10.18
C MET A 211 -5.27 -10.71 -11.04
N LEU A 212 -4.66 -9.66 -11.58
CA LEU A 212 -3.46 -9.75 -12.41
C LEU A 212 -2.24 -9.21 -11.65
N PRO A 213 -1.03 -9.74 -11.90
CA PRO A 213 0.17 -9.11 -11.39
C PRO A 213 0.38 -7.79 -12.16
N THR A 214 0.27 -6.67 -11.45
CA THR A 214 0.39 -5.33 -12.05
C THR A 214 1.71 -4.66 -11.77
N GLN A 215 2.45 -5.16 -10.78
CA GLN A 215 3.81 -4.73 -10.49
C GLN A 215 4.61 -5.93 -9.98
N GLU A 216 5.78 -6.13 -10.56
CA GLU A 216 6.76 -7.11 -10.08
C GLU A 216 8.11 -6.42 -9.90
N GLU A 217 8.64 -6.50 -8.69
CA GLU A 217 9.92 -5.90 -8.33
C GLU A 217 10.89 -6.98 -7.86
N ILE A 218 12.15 -6.89 -8.29
CA ILE A 218 13.24 -7.71 -7.75
C ILE A 218 14.04 -6.83 -6.79
N LEU A 219 13.82 -7.03 -5.49
CA LEU A 219 14.41 -6.21 -4.45
C LEU A 219 15.59 -6.93 -3.80
N ARG A 220 16.67 -6.19 -3.54
CA ARG A 220 17.76 -6.73 -2.72
C ARG A 220 17.22 -6.96 -1.32
N MET A 221 17.36 -8.18 -0.81
CA MET A 221 17.05 -8.43 0.60
C MET A 221 17.98 -7.58 1.45
N ALA A 222 17.42 -6.81 2.39
CA ALA A 222 18.22 -6.09 3.34
C ALA A 222 19.13 -7.12 4.04
N GLY A 223 20.44 -6.98 3.84
CA GLY A 223 21.40 -7.84 4.51
C GLY A 223 21.07 -7.81 6.00
N ARG A 224 20.86 -8.99 6.60
CA ARG A 224 20.64 -9.15 8.04
C ARG A 224 21.60 -8.20 8.72
N ALA A 225 21.08 -7.14 9.35
CA ALA A 225 21.94 -6.12 9.93
C ALA A 225 22.91 -6.86 10.83
N ASP A 226 24.20 -6.79 10.49
CA ASP A 226 25.25 -7.33 11.34
C ASP A 226 25.05 -6.69 12.71
N PRO A 227 24.77 -7.45 13.78
CA PRO A 227 24.59 -6.89 15.11
C PRO A 227 25.82 -6.07 15.55
N ASP A 228 26.98 -6.25 14.90
CA ASP A 228 28.21 -5.53 15.19
C ASP A 228 28.27 -4.09 14.64
N ARG A 229 27.34 -3.69 13.75
CA ARG A 229 27.30 -2.30 13.26
C ARG A 229 26.66 -1.30 14.23
N ARG A 230 26.31 -1.71 15.44
CA ARG A 230 25.82 -0.83 16.53
C ARG A 230 26.91 -0.46 17.54
N ARG A 231 28.18 -0.35 17.11
CA ARG A 231 29.22 0.38 17.85
C ARG A 231 29.71 1.56 17.03
N THR A 232 28.89 2.60 16.98
CA THR A 232 29.45 3.96 16.83
C THR A 232 29.97 4.35 18.22
N PRO A 233 31.26 4.67 18.40
CA PRO A 233 31.74 5.18 19.67
C PRO A 233 31.01 6.48 19.99
N SER A 234 30.48 6.55 21.22
CA SER A 234 29.84 7.72 21.79
C SER A 234 30.71 8.95 21.56
N ALA A 235 30.26 9.86 20.68
CA ALA A 235 30.88 11.17 20.57
C ALA A 235 30.72 11.87 21.92
N ARG A 236 31.86 12.09 22.58
CA ARG A 236 31.97 12.84 23.84
C ARG A 236 31.38 14.24 23.62
N PRO A 237 30.49 14.75 24.50
CA PRO A 237 30.00 16.11 24.36
C PRO A 237 31.15 17.09 24.63
N SER A 238 31.51 17.89 23.62
CA SER A 238 32.37 19.05 23.78
C SER A 238 31.65 20.14 24.58
N PRO A 239 32.32 20.85 25.50
CA PRO A 239 31.69 21.88 26.32
C PRO A 239 31.31 23.12 25.48
N LEU A 240 30.21 23.76 25.87
CA LEU A 240 29.73 25.03 25.32
C LEU A 240 30.79 26.14 25.48
N PRO A 241 31.01 27.00 24.46
CA PRO A 241 31.63 28.29 24.67
C PRO A 241 30.59 29.30 25.17
N THR A 242 30.94 29.91 26.30
CA THR A 242 30.29 31.02 26.99
C THR A 242 30.30 32.30 26.16
N SER A 243 29.24 33.10 26.35
CA SER A 243 28.91 34.40 25.77
C SER A 243 30.06 35.39 25.52
N GLY A 244 29.95 36.09 24.39
CA GLY A 244 30.58 37.40 24.16
C GLY A 244 29.69 38.25 23.27
N ALA A 245 28.83 39.07 23.89
CA ALA A 245 28.13 40.17 23.22
C ALA A 245 29.13 41.29 22.90
N THR A 246 28.97 42.00 21.77
CA THR A 246 29.20 43.46 21.62
C THR A 246 28.85 43.93 20.18
N LEU A 247 27.76 44.70 20.10
CA LEU A 247 27.48 45.93 19.31
C LEU A 247 27.64 45.99 17.76
N SER A 248 26.48 46.19 17.09
CA SER A 248 26.25 46.96 15.83
C SER A 248 26.68 48.45 15.97
N PRO A 249 26.65 49.38 14.95
CA PRO A 249 25.82 49.39 13.72
C PRO A 249 26.36 50.12 12.46
N GLY A 250 25.53 50.13 11.40
CA GLY A 250 25.48 51.15 10.33
C GLY A 250 26.06 50.70 8.97
N THR A 251 25.61 51.13 7.79
CA THR A 251 24.60 52.09 7.33
C THR A 251 24.49 51.91 5.79
N ALA A 252 23.37 52.36 5.21
CA ALA A 252 23.16 52.79 3.81
C ALA A 252 22.49 51.82 2.81
N ALA A 253 21.18 52.00 2.65
CA ALA A 253 20.56 52.27 1.34
C ALA A 253 20.63 53.81 1.09
N PRO A 254 20.32 54.41 -0.08
CA PRO A 254 19.47 53.91 -1.19
C PRO A 254 20.00 54.29 -2.61
N THR A 255 19.26 53.95 -3.69
CA THR A 255 18.93 54.90 -4.79
C THR A 255 17.95 54.27 -5.80
N SER A 256 16.86 55.02 -6.02
CA SER A 256 15.76 54.93 -7.00
C SER A 256 16.27 55.08 -8.45
N ALA A 257 15.63 54.65 -9.56
CA ALA A 257 14.30 54.98 -10.10
C ALA A 257 14.13 54.27 -11.50
N PRO A 258 13.23 54.66 -12.44
CA PRO A 258 11.96 54.00 -12.75
C PRO A 258 11.76 53.47 -14.21
N SER A 259 10.70 52.67 -14.41
CA SER A 259 9.73 52.50 -15.55
C SER A 259 10.08 52.93 -17.00
N PRO A 260 9.54 52.27 -18.06
CA PRO A 260 8.08 52.11 -18.27
C PRO A 260 7.55 50.82 -18.95
N ALA A 261 6.22 50.77 -18.97
CA ALA A 261 5.33 49.79 -19.59
C ALA A 261 5.18 49.97 -21.11
N VAL A 262 4.92 48.87 -21.84
CA VAL A 262 4.23 48.81 -23.15
C VAL A 262 3.56 47.42 -23.23
N THR A 263 2.25 47.29 -22.98
CA THR A 263 1.10 47.29 -23.92
C THR A 263 0.67 45.89 -24.37
N ALA A 264 -0.63 45.67 -24.27
CA ALA A 264 -1.38 44.50 -24.69
C ALA A 264 -1.32 44.29 -26.21
N GLU A 265 -1.43 43.02 -26.64
CA GLU A 265 -2.21 42.73 -27.85
C GLU A 265 -2.92 41.38 -27.74
N ARG A 266 -4.10 41.37 -28.35
CA ARG A 266 -5.20 40.42 -28.27
C ARG A 266 -5.32 39.81 -29.67
N ARG A 267 -5.30 38.49 -29.78
CA ARG A 267 -6.04 37.75 -30.80
C ARG A 267 -6.25 36.31 -30.37
#